data_AF-A0A973BTP3-F1
#
_entry.id   AF-A0A973BTP3-F1
#
_cell.length_a   1.000
_cell.length_b   1.000
_cell.length_c   1.000
_cell.angle_alpha   90.00
_cell.angle_beta   90.00
_cell.angle_gamma   90.00
#
_symmetry.space_group_name_H-M   'P 1'
#
loop_
_entity.id
_entity.type
_entity.pdbx_description
1 polymer ?
#
loop_
_entity_poly.entity_id
_entity_poly.type
_entity_poly.pdbx_seq_one_letter_code
_entity_poly.pdbx_strand_id
1 'polypeptide(L)'
;MTLFSHGDRIRYATTGDDGLPLVRYGWIGNVGDDTGPIEVLLDDELGGNVIDADKLEPVHVGNVTLTLAGDDLLDDPSLRQALVNLWRAEAEIAGLQIASLHSIGTGVRDSSEGYVIAELSSGGEQYVLRAVRCPQEVGAIEVRADRPNRWEVL
;
A
#
# COMPACT_ATOMS: atom_id res chain seq x y z
N MET A 1 0.99 21.66 14.84
CA MET A 1 0.90 20.22 15.17
C MET A 1 1.60 19.53 14.03
N THR A 2 2.81 19.04 14.25
CA THR A 2 3.57 18.32 13.22
C THR A 2 2.85 17.02 12.89
N LEU A 3 2.69 16.75 11.59
CA LEU A 3 2.06 15.52 11.09
C LEU A 3 2.90 14.27 11.40
N PHE A 4 4.19 14.46 11.66
CA PHE A 4 5.19 13.41 11.85
C PHE A 4 5.96 13.59 13.16
N SER A 5 6.36 12.47 13.74
CA SER A 5 7.24 12.36 14.90
C SER A 5 8.47 11.51 14.55
N HIS A 6 9.59 11.75 15.24
CA HIS A 6 10.78 10.91 15.12
C HIS A 6 10.44 9.43 15.32
N GLY A 7 10.89 8.59 14.39
CA GLY A 7 10.67 7.14 14.41
C GLY A 7 9.37 6.68 13.74
N ASP A 8 8.50 7.59 13.30
CA ASP A 8 7.31 7.21 12.53
C ASP A 8 7.72 6.54 11.21
N ARG A 9 7.00 5.48 10.86
CA ARG A 9 7.14 4.79 9.58
C ARG A 9 6.45 5.59 8.49
N ILE A 10 7.18 5.87 7.41
CA ILE A 10 6.67 6.68 6.29
C ILE A 10 6.67 5.95 4.96
N ARG A 11 5.76 6.40 4.10
CA ARG A 11 5.66 6.12 2.68
C ARG A 11 6.04 7.38 1.93
N TYR A 12 6.87 7.24 0.91
CA TYR A 12 7.31 8.32 0.03
C TYR A 12 7.07 7.90 -1.42
N ALA A 13 6.11 8.54 -2.09
CA ALA A 13 5.88 8.36 -3.51
C ALA A 13 6.69 9.40 -4.31
N THR A 14 7.49 8.92 -5.25
CA THR A 14 8.37 9.72 -6.11
C THR A 14 8.38 9.15 -7.53
N THR A 15 9.21 9.72 -8.39
CA THR A 15 9.58 9.15 -9.68
C THR A 15 11.00 8.63 -9.59
N GLY A 16 11.24 7.41 -10.10
CA GLY A 16 12.57 6.83 -10.22
C GLY A 16 13.40 7.48 -11.32
N ASP A 17 14.69 7.12 -11.39
CA ASP A 17 15.62 7.64 -12.39
C ASP A 17 15.25 7.24 -13.83
N ASP A 18 14.44 6.18 -13.97
CA ASP A 18 13.85 5.72 -15.22
C ASP A 18 12.60 6.50 -15.65
N GLY A 19 12.15 7.46 -14.83
CA GLY A 19 10.94 8.23 -15.07
C GLY A 19 9.64 7.51 -14.68
N LEU A 20 9.72 6.35 -14.02
CA LEU A 20 8.55 5.58 -13.60
C LEU A 20 8.16 5.91 -12.14
N PRO A 21 6.86 5.80 -11.78
CA PRO A 21 6.44 5.94 -10.39
C PRO A 21 7.16 4.95 -9.47
N LEU A 22 7.67 5.44 -8.35
CA LEU A 22 8.41 4.66 -7.35
C LEU A 22 7.87 4.98 -5.97
N VAL A 23 7.56 3.94 -5.18
CA VAL A 23 7.21 4.07 -3.76
C VAL A 23 8.37 3.57 -2.94
N ARG A 24 8.76 4.34 -1.93
CA ARG A 24 9.82 4.00 -0.98
C ARG A 24 9.28 4.09 0.44
N TYR A 25 9.88 3.32 1.33
CA TYR A 25 9.56 3.34 2.75
C TYR A 25 10.78 3.71 3.57
N GLY A 26 10.53 4.21 4.76
CA GLY A 26 11.59 4.68 5.64
C GLY A 26 11.06 5.08 7.02
N TRP A 27 11.90 5.74 7.79
CA TRP A 27 11.56 6.30 9.09
C TRP A 27 11.89 7.78 9.14
N ILE A 28 11.11 8.53 9.91
CA ILE A 28 11.45 9.90 10.27
C ILE A 28 12.70 9.88 11.15
N GLY A 29 13.79 10.48 10.67
CA GLY A 29 15.05 10.65 11.39
C GLY A 29 15.04 11.89 12.27
N ASN A 30 14.62 13.04 11.73
CA ASN A 30 14.49 14.27 12.52
C ASN A 30 13.38 15.16 11.94
N VAL A 31 12.61 15.78 12.83
CA VAL A 31 11.53 16.69 12.44
C VAL A 31 12.07 18.12 12.53
N GLY A 32 12.08 18.83 11.41
CA GLY A 32 12.32 20.28 11.42
C GLY A 32 11.19 21.03 12.15
N ASP A 33 11.25 22.35 12.15
CA ASP A 33 10.12 23.20 12.51
C ASP A 33 8.87 22.91 11.64
N ASP A 34 7.67 23.29 12.12
CA ASP A 34 6.32 22.82 11.69
C ASP A 34 6.01 22.74 10.16
N THR A 35 6.85 23.30 9.30
CA THR A 35 6.70 23.31 7.82
C THR A 35 8.01 23.07 7.05
N GLY A 36 9.11 22.80 7.75
CA GLY A 36 10.43 22.59 7.15
C GLY A 36 10.57 21.19 6.55
N PRO A 37 11.58 20.99 5.68
CA PRO A 37 11.85 19.67 5.13
C PRO A 37 12.29 18.72 6.25
N ILE A 38 11.87 17.47 6.14
CA ILE A 38 12.01 16.44 7.17
C ILE A 38 13.17 15.53 6.79
N GLU A 39 14.02 15.25 7.77
CA GLU A 39 15.08 14.25 7.61
C GLU A 39 14.47 12.85 7.75
N VAL A 40 14.64 12.01 6.73
CA VAL A 40 14.15 10.64 6.66
C VAL A 40 15.29 9.67 6.40
N LEU A 41 15.17 8.46 6.93
CA LEU A 41 16.06 7.35 6.68
C LEU A 41 15.28 6.33 5.84
N LEU A 42 15.57 6.27 4.53
CA LEU A 42 14.91 5.35 3.61
C LEU A 42 15.55 3.95 3.72
N ASP A 43 14.74 2.90 3.57
CA ASP A 43 15.16 1.51 3.79
C ASP A 43 16.29 1.05 2.86
N ASP A 44 16.26 1.52 1.63
CA ASP A 44 17.16 1.13 0.55
C ASP A 44 18.37 2.06 0.41
N GLU A 45 18.53 3.02 1.34
CA GLU A 45 19.66 3.96 1.36
C GLU A 45 20.37 4.01 2.71
N LEU A 46 21.68 4.21 2.66
CA LEU A 46 22.54 4.29 3.85
C LEU A 46 22.64 5.72 4.43
N GLY A 47 21.92 6.70 3.87
CA GLY A 47 22.02 8.11 4.23
C GLY A 47 20.68 8.76 4.59
N GLY A 48 20.75 9.82 5.40
CA GLY A 48 19.62 10.70 5.68
C GLY A 48 19.25 11.51 4.43
N ASN A 49 17.97 11.48 4.08
CA ASN A 49 17.37 12.23 2.98
C ASN A 49 16.55 13.37 3.55
N VAL A 50 16.55 14.52 2.90
CA VAL A 50 15.75 15.69 3.32
C VAL A 50 14.59 15.85 2.34
N ILE A 51 13.37 15.54 2.79
CA ILE A 51 12.17 15.46 1.94
C ILE A 51 11.10 16.42 2.46
N ASP A 52 10.41 17.09 1.53
CA ASP A 52 9.28 17.95 1.88
C ASP A 52 8.15 17.14 2.53
N ALA A 53 7.58 17.67 3.61
CA ALA A 53 6.57 16.97 4.39
C ALA A 53 5.28 16.63 3.59
N ASP A 54 5.00 17.37 2.52
CA ASP A 54 3.84 17.17 1.65
C ASP A 54 3.97 15.95 0.72
N LYS A 55 5.18 15.40 0.58
CA LYS A 55 5.45 14.16 -0.17
C LYS A 55 5.47 12.92 0.71
N LEU A 56 5.41 13.11 2.02
CA LEU A 56 5.44 12.02 2.99
C LEU A 56 4.02 11.70 3.44
N GLU A 57 3.77 10.41 3.62
CA GLU A 57 2.54 9.90 4.21
C GLU A 57 2.89 8.93 5.35
N PRO A 58 2.18 8.95 6.49
CA PRO A 58 2.31 7.87 7.47
C PRO A 58 1.94 6.53 6.82
N VAL A 59 2.71 5.47 7.09
CA VAL A 59 2.35 4.14 6.58
C VAL A 59 1.05 3.68 7.24
N HIS A 60 0.09 3.30 6.41
CA HIS A 60 -1.20 2.78 6.83
C HIS A 60 -1.61 1.64 5.92
N VAL A 61 -2.33 0.65 6.44
CA VAL A 61 -2.71 -0.53 5.65
C VAL A 61 -3.48 -0.17 4.36
N GLY A 62 -4.26 0.92 4.40
CA GLY A 62 -5.01 1.42 3.25
C GLY A 62 -4.24 2.27 2.24
N ASN A 63 -2.97 2.65 2.50
CA ASN A 63 -2.13 3.38 1.53
C ASN A 63 -0.99 2.54 0.95
N VAL A 64 -0.86 1.29 1.39
CA VAL A 64 0.05 0.31 0.76
C VAL A 64 -0.65 -0.33 -0.43
N THR A 65 -0.18 0.05 -1.61
CA THR A 65 -0.71 -0.35 -2.91
C THR A 65 0.35 -1.13 -3.67
N LEU A 66 -0.02 -2.29 -4.21
CA LEU A 66 0.80 -3.05 -5.14
C LEU A 66 0.25 -2.87 -6.56
N THR A 67 1.04 -2.24 -7.44
CA THR A 67 0.68 -2.05 -8.84
C THR A 67 1.49 -3.00 -9.72
N LEU A 68 0.80 -3.75 -10.58
CA LEU A 68 1.41 -4.74 -11.47
C LEU A 68 0.87 -4.58 -12.89
N ALA A 69 1.75 -4.71 -13.90
CA ALA A 69 1.32 -4.78 -15.29
C ALA A 69 0.69 -6.15 -15.60
N GLY A 70 -0.41 -6.14 -16.36
CA GLY A 70 -1.13 -7.33 -16.84
C GLY A 70 -2.56 -7.44 -16.28
N ASP A 71 -3.56 -7.17 -17.13
CA ASP A 71 -4.98 -7.40 -16.80
C ASP A 71 -5.30 -8.90 -16.61
N ASP A 72 -4.52 -9.78 -17.23
CA ASP A 72 -4.67 -11.23 -17.14
C ASP A 72 -4.47 -11.76 -15.72
N LEU A 73 -3.72 -11.04 -14.89
CA LEU A 73 -3.58 -11.32 -13.46
C LEU A 73 -4.92 -11.28 -12.71
N LEU A 74 -5.85 -10.43 -13.17
CA LEU A 74 -7.21 -10.37 -12.65
C LEU A 74 -8.13 -11.38 -13.31
N ASP A 75 -7.95 -11.71 -14.58
CA ASP A 75 -8.88 -12.58 -15.28
C ASP A 75 -8.64 -14.07 -14.94
N ASP A 76 -7.39 -14.47 -14.68
CA ASP A 76 -7.04 -15.84 -14.28
C ASP A 76 -7.29 -16.09 -12.76
N PRO A 77 -8.21 -17.01 -12.40
CA PRO A 77 -8.51 -17.33 -11.01
C PRO A 77 -7.32 -17.83 -10.16
N SER A 78 -6.34 -18.48 -10.80
CA SER A 78 -5.15 -19.02 -10.14
C SER A 78 -4.11 -17.92 -9.86
N LEU A 79 -3.99 -16.94 -10.76
CA LEU A 79 -3.09 -15.80 -10.59
C LEU A 79 -3.61 -14.84 -9.52
N ARG A 80 -4.93 -14.63 -9.44
CA ARG A 80 -5.55 -13.80 -8.39
C ARG A 80 -5.18 -14.23 -6.97
N GLN A 81 -5.00 -15.54 -6.75
CA GLN A 81 -4.57 -16.06 -5.44
C GLN A 81 -3.13 -15.67 -5.10
N ALA A 82 -2.24 -15.64 -6.10
CA ALA A 82 -0.84 -15.26 -5.90
C ALA A 82 -0.70 -13.79 -5.51
N LEU A 83 -1.61 -12.91 -5.96
CA LEU A 83 -1.63 -11.48 -5.62
C LEU A 83 -1.68 -11.21 -4.12
N VAL A 84 -2.36 -12.08 -3.35
CA VAL A 84 -2.44 -11.96 -1.88
C VAL A 84 -1.05 -12.05 -1.26
N ASN A 85 -0.21 -12.98 -1.73
CA ASN A 85 1.14 -13.17 -1.20
C ASN A 85 2.09 -12.04 -1.65
N LEU A 86 1.91 -11.55 -2.88
CA LEU A 86 2.70 -10.41 -3.36
C LEU A 86 2.38 -9.15 -2.56
N TRP A 87 1.11 -8.86 -2.32
CA TRP A 87 0.73 -7.70 -1.50
C TRP A 87 1.18 -7.87 -0.05
N ARG A 88 1.15 -9.10 0.49
CA ARG A 88 1.69 -9.37 1.83
C ARG A 88 3.18 -9.01 1.91
N ALA A 89 3.97 -9.42 0.93
CA ALA A 89 5.39 -9.07 0.88
C ALA A 89 5.60 -7.56 0.83
N GLU A 90 4.80 -6.85 0.03
CA GLU A 90 4.81 -5.38 -0.02
C GLU A 90 4.46 -4.75 1.34
N ALA A 91 3.44 -5.26 2.03
CA ALA A 91 3.07 -4.81 3.37
C ALA A 91 4.18 -5.09 4.40
N GLU A 92 4.88 -6.21 4.29
CA GLU A 92 6.02 -6.54 5.15
C GLU A 92 7.19 -5.58 4.91
N ILE A 93 7.50 -5.22 3.66
CA ILE A 93 8.49 -4.19 3.30
C ILE A 93 8.07 -2.83 3.86
N ALA A 94 6.79 -2.47 3.74
CA ALA A 94 6.25 -1.25 4.32
C ALA A 94 6.34 -1.20 5.86
N GLY A 95 6.64 -2.34 6.52
CA GLY A 95 6.71 -2.45 7.97
C GLY A 95 5.34 -2.58 8.65
N LEU A 96 4.29 -2.93 7.89
CA LEU A 96 2.96 -3.14 8.44
C LEU A 96 2.89 -4.42 9.27
N GLN A 97 2.23 -4.32 10.42
CA GLN A 97 1.90 -5.47 11.24
C GLN A 97 0.52 -6.01 10.83
N ILE A 98 0.52 -7.08 10.04
CA ILE A 98 -0.69 -7.79 9.64
C ILE A 98 -0.95 -8.93 10.65
N ALA A 99 -2.00 -8.78 11.46
CA ALA A 99 -2.32 -9.74 12.51
C ALA A 99 -2.92 -11.03 11.93
N SER A 100 -3.73 -10.91 10.87
CA SER A 100 -4.25 -12.05 10.13
C SER A 100 -4.44 -11.67 8.66
N LEU A 101 -4.26 -12.65 7.77
CA LEU A 101 -4.55 -12.53 6.34
C LEU A 101 -5.11 -13.88 5.86
N HIS A 102 -6.33 -13.88 5.35
CA HIS A 102 -7.04 -15.06 4.91
C HIS A 102 -7.52 -14.91 3.47
N SER A 103 -6.97 -15.73 2.56
CA SER A 103 -7.33 -15.69 1.14
C SER A 103 -8.75 -16.24 0.90
N ILE A 104 -9.56 -15.52 0.11
CA ILE A 104 -10.92 -15.93 -0.26
C ILE A 104 -10.90 -16.75 -1.55
N GLY A 105 -10.22 -17.90 -1.54
CA GLY A 105 -10.14 -18.77 -2.73
C GLY A 105 -9.74 -17.99 -3.99
N THR A 106 -10.51 -18.13 -5.08
CA THR A 106 -10.26 -17.40 -6.35
C THR A 106 -10.77 -15.95 -6.36
N GLY A 107 -11.16 -15.41 -5.21
CA GLY A 107 -11.73 -14.09 -5.03
C GLY A 107 -13.23 -14.01 -5.32
N VAL A 108 -13.91 -13.10 -4.62
CA VAL A 108 -15.32 -12.76 -4.83
C VAL A 108 -15.39 -11.51 -5.68
N ARG A 109 -16.17 -11.53 -6.75
CA ARG A 109 -16.36 -10.36 -7.60
C ARG A 109 -17.08 -9.27 -6.82
N ASP A 110 -16.47 -8.09 -6.74
CA ASP A 110 -17.00 -6.94 -5.99
C ASP A 110 -17.68 -5.92 -6.92
N SER A 111 -17.16 -5.77 -8.14
CA SER A 111 -17.66 -4.84 -9.16
C SER A 111 -17.35 -5.36 -10.56
N SER A 112 -17.64 -4.58 -11.62
CA SER A 112 -17.26 -4.98 -12.97
C SER A 112 -15.75 -5.08 -13.15
N GLU A 113 -14.99 -4.28 -12.39
CA GLU A 113 -13.55 -4.03 -12.55
C GLU A 113 -12.66 -4.69 -11.48
N GLY A 114 -13.21 -5.48 -10.56
CA GLY A 114 -12.37 -6.07 -9.51
C GLY A 114 -12.97 -7.16 -8.63
N TYR A 115 -12.09 -7.70 -7.79
CA TYR A 115 -12.32 -8.85 -6.92
C TYR A 115 -11.82 -8.56 -5.50
N VAL A 116 -12.58 -8.98 -4.49
CA VAL A 116 -12.05 -9.19 -3.14
C VAL A 116 -11.30 -10.52 -3.12
N ILE A 117 -10.01 -10.51 -2.79
CA ILE A 117 -9.14 -11.68 -2.86
C ILE A 117 -8.72 -12.20 -1.47
N ALA A 118 -8.80 -11.37 -0.43
CA ALA A 118 -8.50 -11.76 0.95
C ALA A 118 -9.24 -10.89 1.97
N GLU A 119 -9.34 -11.38 3.20
CA GLU A 119 -9.70 -10.61 4.40
C GLU A 119 -8.45 -10.48 5.27
N LEU A 120 -8.27 -9.33 5.92
CA LEU A 120 -7.11 -9.10 6.77
C LEU A 120 -7.43 -8.22 7.97
N SER A 121 -6.59 -8.33 9.00
CA SER A 121 -6.68 -7.46 10.17
C SER A 121 -5.33 -6.81 10.47
N SER A 122 -5.39 -5.54 10.85
CA SER A 122 -4.23 -4.74 11.23
C SER A 122 -4.68 -3.65 12.20
N GLY A 123 -3.88 -3.36 13.23
CA GLY A 123 -4.20 -2.32 14.21
C GLY A 123 -5.52 -2.52 14.98
N GLY A 124 -6.01 -3.75 15.08
CA GLY A 124 -7.32 -4.06 15.70
C GLY A 124 -8.53 -3.82 14.80
N GLU A 125 -8.32 -3.42 13.55
CA GLU A 125 -9.37 -3.17 12.56
C GLU A 125 -9.37 -4.25 11.48
N GLN A 126 -10.52 -4.42 10.81
CA GLN A 126 -10.74 -5.38 9.73
C GLN A 126 -10.73 -4.66 8.38
N TYR A 127 -10.12 -5.31 7.39
CA TYR A 127 -9.93 -4.84 6.03
C TYR A 127 -10.19 -5.97 5.04
N VAL A 128 -10.50 -5.60 3.81
CA VAL A 128 -10.60 -6.52 2.67
C VAL A 128 -9.53 -6.17 1.66
N LEU A 129 -8.83 -7.17 1.15
CA LEU A 129 -7.86 -6.98 0.08
C LEU A 129 -8.57 -7.05 -1.26
N ARG A 130 -8.50 -5.98 -2.03
CA ARG A 130 -9.12 -5.87 -3.35
C ARG A 130 -8.04 -5.81 -4.41
N ALA A 131 -8.29 -6.51 -5.52
CA ALA A 131 -7.56 -6.36 -6.75
C ALA A 131 -8.50 -5.76 -7.80
N VAL A 132 -8.10 -4.65 -8.39
CA VAL A 132 -8.89 -3.87 -9.36
C VAL A 132 -8.02 -3.48 -10.55
N ARG A 133 -8.61 -3.23 -11.72
CA ARG A 133 -7.87 -2.60 -12.83
C ARG A 133 -7.42 -1.20 -12.41
N CYS A 134 -6.18 -0.85 -12.72
CA CYS A 134 -5.59 0.43 -12.34
C CYS A 134 -6.28 1.55 -13.13
N PRO A 135 -6.86 2.57 -12.47
CA PRO A 135 -7.51 3.67 -13.16
C PRO A 135 -6.50 4.67 -13.77
N GLN A 136 -5.27 4.73 -13.24
CA GLN A 136 -4.24 5.63 -13.75
C GLN A 136 -3.39 5.02 -14.87
N GLU A 137 -3.34 3.70 -14.99
CA GLU A 137 -2.45 2.99 -15.94
C GLU A 137 -3.19 1.87 -16.66
N VAL A 138 -3.35 2.04 -17.98
CA VAL A 138 -4.06 1.07 -18.83
C VAL A 138 -3.25 -0.22 -18.93
N GLY A 139 -3.90 -1.35 -18.70
CA GLY A 139 -3.24 -2.67 -18.74
C GLY A 139 -2.54 -3.04 -17.45
N ALA A 140 -2.68 -2.26 -16.38
CA ALA A 140 -2.17 -2.58 -15.06
C ALA A 140 -3.32 -2.86 -14.07
N ILE A 141 -2.98 -3.54 -12.99
CA ILE A 141 -3.86 -3.83 -11.86
C ILE A 141 -3.29 -3.20 -10.60
N GLU A 142 -4.17 -2.86 -9.66
CA GLU A 142 -3.84 -2.36 -8.34
C GLU A 142 -4.41 -3.31 -7.29
N VAL A 143 -3.59 -3.69 -6.32
CA VAL A 143 -3.99 -4.47 -5.14
C VAL A 143 -3.83 -3.61 -3.90
N ARG A 144 -4.92 -3.43 -3.14
CA ARG A 144 -4.94 -2.58 -1.95
C ARG A 144 -5.90 -3.09 -0.88
N ALA A 145 -5.63 -2.73 0.37
CA ALA A 145 -6.55 -2.99 1.46
C ALA A 145 -7.57 -1.86 1.58
N ASP A 146 -8.85 -2.21 1.57
CA ASP A 146 -9.96 -1.29 1.73
C ASP A 146 -10.77 -1.64 2.98
N ARG A 147 -11.52 -0.67 3.51
CA ARG A 147 -12.52 -0.96 4.55
C ARG A 147 -13.57 -1.93 3.97
N PRO A 148 -14.03 -2.94 4.74
CA PRO A 148 -15.13 -3.76 4.30
C PRO A 148 -16.33 -2.86 4.06
N ASN A 149 -17.01 -3.05 2.92
CA ASN A 149 -18.27 -2.36 2.67
C ASN A 149 -19.21 -2.67 3.84
N ARG A 150 -19.65 -1.64 4.56
CA ARG A 150 -20.65 -1.80 5.61
C ARG A 150 -21.97 -2.13 4.89
N TRP A 151 -22.24 -3.40 4.69
CA TRP A 151 -23.56 -3.82 4.21
C TRP A 151 -24.53 -3.55 5.36
N GLU A 152 -25.31 -2.47 5.27
CA GLU A 152 -26.51 -2.36 6.08
C GLU A 152 -27.38 -3.55 5.67
N VAL A 153 -27.52 -4.51 6.59
CA VAL A 153 -28.45 -5.61 6.43
C VAL A 153 -29.84 -4.97 6.33
N LEU A 154 -30.38 -4.90 5.10
CA LEU A 154 -31.77 -4.52 4.85
C LEU A 154 -32.73 -5.51 5.51
#